data_AF-A0AA39MGP3-F1
#
_entry.id   AF-A0AA39MGP3-F1
#
_cell.length_a   1.000
_cell.length_b   1.000
_cell.length_c   1.000
_cell.angle_alpha   90.00
_cell.angle_beta   90.00
_cell.angle_gamma   90.00
#
_symmetry.space_group_name_H-M   'P 1'
#
loop_
_entity.id
_entity.type
_entity.pdbx_description
1 polymer ?
#
loop_
_entity_poly.entity_id
_entity_poly.type
_entity_poly.pdbx_seq_one_letter_code
_entity_poly.pdbx_strand_id
1 'polypeptide(L)'
;MFSLKQYAIAALALSIGVVNALTGEATWYTPNGGVGVGACGAPMQNSDHIVALSSDQYAGGAHCWKHIGVHYKGKFVDATIGDLCPAWAAQDASNGTTE
;
A
#
# COMPACT_ATOMS: atom_id res chain seq x y z
N MET A 1 -40.10 47.05 7.24
CA MET A 1 -39.27 46.24 8.16
C MET A 1 -39.36 44.80 7.69
N PHE A 2 -38.37 44.32 6.93
CA PHE A 2 -38.33 42.94 6.42
C PHE A 2 -37.36 42.13 7.29
N SER A 3 -37.91 41.24 8.10
CA SER A 3 -37.17 40.37 9.02
C SER A 3 -36.53 39.23 8.21
N LEU A 4 -35.21 39.30 7.98
CA LEU A 4 -34.44 38.21 7.39
C LEU A 4 -34.37 37.06 8.40
N LYS A 5 -35.15 35.99 8.15
CA LYS A 5 -34.94 34.70 8.78
C LYS A 5 -33.58 34.17 8.36
N GLN A 6 -32.68 34.05 9.33
CA GLN A 6 -31.32 33.56 9.17
C GLN A 6 -31.36 32.07 8.82
N TYR A 7 -31.27 31.74 7.52
CA TYR A 7 -31.00 30.38 7.08
C TYR A 7 -29.52 30.10 7.30
N ALA A 8 -29.20 29.49 8.43
CA ALA A 8 -27.87 28.94 8.68
C ALA A 8 -27.65 27.74 7.74
N ILE A 9 -27.02 27.99 6.59
CA ILE A 9 -26.44 26.92 5.78
C ILE A 9 -25.20 26.46 6.54
N ALA A 10 -25.35 25.40 7.35
CA ALA A 10 -24.23 24.71 7.96
C ALA A 10 -23.40 24.09 6.83
N ALA A 11 -22.33 24.78 6.42
CA ALA A 11 -21.34 24.24 5.52
C ALA A 11 -20.65 23.07 6.22
N LEU A 12 -21.10 21.85 5.93
CA LEU A 12 -20.40 20.63 6.32
C LEU A 12 -19.10 20.62 5.52
N ALA A 13 -18.03 21.16 6.12
CA ALA A 13 -16.70 21.09 5.55
C ALA A 13 -16.29 19.61 5.51
N LEU A 14 -16.51 18.97 4.36
CA LEU A 14 -15.95 17.66 4.05
C LEU A 14 -14.44 17.83 4.06
N SER A 15 -13.80 17.45 5.16
CA SER A 15 -12.36 17.35 5.27
C SER A 15 -11.88 16.26 4.32
N ILE A 16 -11.55 16.65 3.09
CA ILE A 16 -10.96 15.76 2.10
C ILE A 16 -9.51 15.53 2.54
N GLY A 17 -9.26 14.43 3.25
CA GLY A 17 -7.91 14.01 3.59
C GLY A 17 -7.14 13.75 2.30
N VAL A 18 -6.03 14.46 2.09
CA VAL A 18 -5.18 14.24 0.92
C VAL A 18 -4.44 12.92 1.12
N VAL A 19 -4.88 11.88 0.41
CA VAL A 19 -4.17 10.60 0.35
C VAL A 19 -3.03 10.71 -0.65
N ASN A 20 -1.82 10.32 -0.25
CA ASN A 20 -0.72 10.13 -1.20
C ASN A 20 -0.96 8.82 -1.93
N ALA A 21 -1.50 8.91 -3.15
CA ALA A 21 -1.70 7.76 -4.03
C ALA A 21 -0.58 7.70 -5.06
N LEU A 22 0.17 6.61 -5.04
CA LEU A 22 1.17 6.28 -6.06
C LEU A 22 0.54 5.31 -7.05
N THR A 23 0.72 5.54 -8.34
CA THR A 23 0.32 4.62 -9.40
C THR A 23 1.56 3.94 -9.95
N GLY A 24 1.50 2.62 -10.14
CA GLY A 24 2.59 1.85 -10.69
C GLY A 24 2.14 0.47 -11.15
N GLU A 25 3.08 -0.31 -11.66
CA GLU A 25 2.88 -1.73 -11.92
C GLU A 25 3.12 -2.51 -10.63
N ALA A 26 2.28 -3.51 -10.40
CA ALA A 26 2.41 -4.43 -9.28
C ALA A 26 2.50 -5.85 -9.82
N THR A 27 3.46 -6.60 -9.29
CA THR A 27 3.65 -8.04 -9.56
C THR A 27 3.32 -8.83 -8.29
N TRP A 28 3.48 -10.14 -8.34
CA TRP A 28 3.30 -11.03 -7.20
C TRP A 28 4.53 -11.92 -7.06
N TYR A 29 4.82 -12.36 -5.85
CA TYR A 29 5.92 -13.27 -5.54
C TYR A 29 5.47 -14.27 -4.47
N THR A 30 6.22 -15.37 -4.31
CA THR A 30 6.00 -16.34 -3.23
C THR A 30 7.20 -16.28 -2.28
N PRO A 31 7.01 -15.99 -0.97
CA PRO A 31 8.11 -15.91 -0.02
C PRO A 31 8.78 -17.28 0.15
N ASN A 32 9.99 -17.46 -0.37
CA ASN A 32 10.89 -18.61 -0.24
C ASN A 32 10.21 -19.99 -0.04
N GLY A 33 9.32 -20.39 -0.96
CA GLY A 33 8.62 -21.68 -0.91
C GLY A 33 7.42 -21.75 0.06
N GLY A 34 6.95 -20.62 0.57
CA GLY A 34 5.73 -20.46 1.37
C GLY A 34 5.94 -19.70 2.69
N VAL A 35 7.18 -19.61 3.19
CA VAL A 35 7.56 -18.88 4.41
C VAL A 35 8.94 -18.24 4.20
N GLY A 36 9.02 -16.92 4.35
CA GLY A 36 10.26 -16.15 4.24
C GLY A 36 10.39 -15.13 5.38
N VAL A 37 11.54 -14.46 5.45
CA VAL A 37 11.74 -13.28 6.30
C VAL A 37 11.99 -12.11 5.36
N GLY A 38 11.07 -11.15 5.34
CA GLY A 38 11.24 -9.97 4.47
C GLY A 38 12.23 -8.97 5.04
N ALA A 39 12.54 -7.96 4.25
CA ALA A 39 13.48 -6.90 4.61
C ALA A 39 13.08 -6.10 5.86
N CYS A 40 11.80 -6.10 6.25
CA CYS A 40 11.35 -5.50 7.52
C CYS A 40 11.64 -6.38 8.75
N GLY A 41 12.20 -7.58 8.57
CA GLY A 41 12.74 -8.42 9.64
C GLY A 41 11.73 -9.28 10.39
N ALA A 42 10.52 -9.47 9.86
CA ALA A 42 9.60 -10.45 10.43
C ALA A 42 9.19 -11.53 9.40
N PRO A 43 8.77 -12.70 9.91
CA PRO A 43 8.36 -13.79 9.05
C PRO A 43 7.08 -13.42 8.30
N MET A 44 7.02 -13.89 7.07
CA MET A 44 5.89 -13.72 6.17
C MET A 44 5.59 -15.03 5.49
N GLN A 45 4.32 -15.30 5.28
CA GLN A 45 3.84 -16.48 4.56
C GLN A 45 2.88 -16.07 3.45
N ASN A 46 2.63 -16.99 2.53
CA ASN A 46 1.83 -16.72 1.32
C ASN A 46 0.36 -16.35 1.62
N SER A 47 -0.13 -16.63 2.83
CA SER A 47 -1.48 -16.24 3.27
C SER A 47 -1.55 -14.80 3.81
N ASP A 48 -0.41 -14.16 4.07
CA ASP A 48 -0.38 -12.83 4.64
C ASP A 48 -0.54 -11.78 3.53
N HIS A 49 -1.33 -10.73 3.81
CA HIS A 49 -1.45 -9.58 2.92
C HIS A 49 -0.24 -8.66 3.10
N ILE A 50 0.88 -9.05 2.50
CA ILE A 50 2.15 -8.32 2.57
C ILE A 50 2.53 -7.76 1.19
N VAL A 51 3.09 -6.56 1.19
CA VAL A 51 3.63 -5.90 -0.01
C VAL A 51 5.13 -5.65 0.15
N ALA A 52 5.85 -5.94 -0.92
CA ALA A 52 7.23 -5.54 -1.12
C ALA A 52 7.27 -4.17 -1.83
N LEU A 53 7.94 -3.19 -1.22
CA LEU A 53 8.11 -1.87 -1.84
C LEU A 53 9.34 -1.84 -2.74
N SER A 54 9.34 -1.00 -3.78
CA SER A 54 10.56 -0.72 -4.54
C SER A 54 11.61 -0.06 -3.64
N SER A 55 12.90 -0.15 -3.99
CA SER A 55 13.98 0.44 -3.20
C SER A 55 13.77 1.91 -2.84
N ASP A 56 13.23 2.71 -3.77
CA ASP A 56 12.94 4.12 -3.54
C ASP A 56 11.80 4.32 -2.53
N GLN A 57 10.74 3.52 -2.61
CA GLN A 57 9.58 3.61 -1.71
C GLN A 57 9.84 2.98 -0.34
N TYR A 58 10.68 1.95 -0.28
CA TYR A 58 11.08 1.32 0.96
C TYR A 58 11.86 2.30 1.85
N ALA A 59 12.62 3.22 1.24
CA ALA A 59 13.34 4.30 1.90
C ALA A 59 14.17 3.83 3.12
N GLY A 60 14.87 2.71 2.96
CA GLY A 60 15.67 2.09 4.03
C GLY A 60 14.85 1.52 5.20
N GLY A 61 13.57 1.20 4.97
CA GLY A 61 12.68 0.61 5.97
C GLY A 61 11.81 1.62 6.72
N ALA A 62 11.83 2.90 6.32
CA ALA A 62 11.03 3.96 6.95
C ALA A 62 9.51 3.69 6.92
N HIS A 63 9.07 2.81 6.02
CA HIS A 63 7.67 2.44 5.85
C HIS A 63 7.33 1.02 6.30
N CYS A 64 8.26 0.31 6.94
CA CYS A 64 8.00 -1.02 7.48
C CYS A 64 6.80 -1.02 8.44
N TRP A 65 5.97 -2.07 8.36
CA TRP A 65 4.78 -2.30 9.18
C TRP A 65 3.66 -1.26 8.99
N LYS A 66 3.78 -0.37 8.02
CA LYS A 66 2.68 0.52 7.66
C LYS A 66 1.70 -0.22 6.74
N HIS A 67 0.44 0.12 6.90
CA HIS A 67 -0.64 -0.35 6.03
C HIS A 67 -0.72 0.53 4.79
N ILE A 68 -0.90 -0.11 3.64
CA ILE A 68 -1.15 0.54 2.37
C ILE A 68 -2.39 -0.05 1.71
N GLY A 69 -3.15 0.83 1.08
CA GLY A 69 -4.31 0.48 0.30
C GLY A 69 -3.94 0.24 -1.15
N VAL A 70 -4.10 -0.99 -1.64
CA VAL A 70 -3.90 -1.34 -3.04
C VAL A 70 -5.25 -1.29 -3.76
N HIS A 71 -5.37 -0.38 -4.72
CA HIS A 71 -6.55 -0.24 -5.57
C HIS A 71 -6.28 -0.77 -6.98
N TYR A 72 -7.08 -1.73 -7.44
CA TYR A 72 -6.99 -2.25 -8.81
C TYR A 72 -8.38 -2.60 -9.37
N LYS A 73 -8.74 -2.01 -10.51
CA LYS A 73 -10.03 -2.24 -11.22
C LYS A 73 -11.27 -2.18 -10.31
N GLY A 74 -11.31 -1.20 -9.41
CA GLY A 74 -12.42 -1.01 -8.47
C GLY A 74 -12.41 -1.94 -7.25
N LYS A 75 -11.40 -2.81 -7.12
CA LYS A 75 -11.14 -3.60 -5.91
C LYS A 75 -10.14 -2.87 -5.02
N PHE A 76 -10.29 -3.07 -3.71
CA PHE A 76 -9.40 -2.55 -2.69
C PHE A 76 -8.92 -3.69 -1.81
N VAL A 77 -7.62 -3.69 -1.50
CA VAL A 77 -7.02 -4.60 -0.52
C VAL A 77 -6.14 -3.78 0.41
N ASP A 78 -6.31 -3.98 1.71
CA ASP A 78 -5.38 -3.46 2.72
C ASP A 78 -4.23 -4.45 2.86
N ALA A 79 -2.99 -3.98 2.73
CA ALA A 79 -1.80 -4.80 2.85
C ALA A 79 -0.74 -4.12 3.72
N THR A 80 0.11 -4.91 4.35
CA THR A 80 1.19 -4.44 5.23
C THR A 80 2.50 -4.42 4.48
N ILE A 81 3.29 -3.37 4.64
CA ILE A 81 4.65 -3.32 4.10
C ILE A 81 5.55 -4.20 4.95
N GLY A 82 6.01 -5.31 4.37
CA GLY A 82 6.86 -6.29 5.05
C GLY A 82 8.20 -6.54 4.36
N ASP A 83 8.36 -6.08 3.12
CA ASP A 83 9.51 -6.45 2.31
C ASP A 83 10.01 -5.32 1.40
N LEU A 84 11.22 -5.53 0.87
CA LEU A 84 11.88 -4.71 -0.13
C LEU A 84 12.03 -5.55 -1.40
N CYS A 85 11.41 -5.11 -2.49
CA CYS A 85 11.68 -5.67 -3.82
C CYS A 85 12.78 -4.83 -4.48
N PRO A 86 14.02 -5.35 -4.57
CA PRO A 86 15.06 -4.65 -5.30
C PRO A 86 14.75 -4.67 -6.81
N ALA A 87 15.18 -3.63 -7.53
CA ALA A 87 14.78 -3.39 -8.93
C ALA A 87 15.09 -4.56 -9.90
N TRP A 88 16.06 -5.41 -9.59
CA TRP A 88 16.38 -6.60 -10.38
C TRP A 88 15.38 -7.75 -10.13
N ALA A 89 14.86 -7.90 -8.92
CA ALA A 89 13.89 -8.94 -8.60
C ALA A 89 12.47 -8.64 -9.13
N ALA A 90 12.16 -7.36 -9.37
CA ALA A 90 10.92 -6.97 -10.05
C ALA A 90 10.80 -7.57 -11.47
N GLN A 91 11.93 -7.83 -12.14
CA GLN A 91 11.95 -8.48 -13.44
C GLN A 91 11.64 -9.99 -13.32
N ASP A 92 12.12 -10.63 -12.26
CA ASP A 92 11.93 -12.06 -12.00
C ASP A 92 10.53 -12.39 -11.42
N ALA A 93 9.97 -11.50 -10.60
CA ALA A 93 8.62 -11.61 -10.06
C ALA A 93 7.53 -11.63 -11.16
N SER A 94 7.82 -11.08 -12.34
CA SER A 94 6.92 -11.16 -13.50
C SER A 94 6.71 -12.60 -14.01
N ASN A 95 7.61 -13.52 -13.67
CA ASN A 95 7.57 -14.93 -14.07
C ASN A 95 7.13 -15.88 -12.92
N GLY A 96 6.64 -15.34 -11.79
CA GLY A 96 6.12 -16.12 -10.67
C GLY A 96 7.18 -16.93 -9.92
N THR A 97 8.41 -16.45 -9.85
CA THR A 97 9.51 -17.12 -9.13
C THR A 97 9.50 -16.77 -7.64
N THR A 98 10.03 -17.68 -6.82
CA THR A 98 10.24 -17.50 -5.38
C THR A 98 11.41 -16.56 -5.11
N GLU A 99 11.20 -15.52 -4.30
CA GLU A 99 12.26 -14.72 -3.64
C GLU A 99 12.59 -15.29 -2.25
#